data_AF-A0A924MKL9-F1
#
_entry.id   AF-A0A924MKL9-F1
#
_cell.length_a   1.000
_cell.length_b   1.000
_cell.length_c   1.000
_cell.angle_alpha   90.00
_cell.angle_beta   90.00
_cell.angle_gamma   90.00
#
_symmetry.space_group_name_H-M   'P 1'
#
loop_
_entity.id
_entity.type
_entity.pdbx_description
1 polymer ?
#
loop_
_entity_poly.entity_id
_entity_poly.type
_entity_poly.pdbx_seq_one_letter_code
_entity_poly.pdbx_strand_id
1 'polypeptide(L)'
;MSSKPLALAIAACLTLAATPGCQTMTQPDATESAAPTEAAAPVAVTPDIKSNPFFAPSTLYMHAPAFDKISNESYTPAFEEGMRQQIAEVEAIANQAEPASFDNTIVAMERTGQMLSRVSTVFFNL
;
A
#
# COMPACT_ATOMS: atom_id res chain seq x y z
N MET A 1 23.65 52.01 -35.85
CA MET A 1 23.34 52.22 -34.42
C MET A 1 23.51 50.89 -33.68
N SER A 2 24.64 50.73 -32.98
CA SER A 2 24.74 50.72 -31.50
C SER A 2 24.32 49.37 -30.90
N SER A 3 25.23 48.40 -30.77
CA SER A 3 26.23 48.18 -29.69
C SER A 3 25.69 47.33 -28.51
N LYS A 4 25.98 46.01 -28.55
CA LYS A 4 26.12 45.10 -27.38
C LYS A 4 27.42 45.50 -26.62
N PRO A 5 27.71 45.19 -25.31
CA PRO A 5 27.69 43.81 -24.74
C PRO A 5 27.65 43.69 -23.16
N LEU A 6 27.95 42.48 -22.64
CA LEU A 6 28.49 42.15 -21.28
C LEU A 6 27.52 42.23 -20.07
N ALA A 7 27.57 41.44 -18.99
CA ALA A 7 28.41 40.36 -18.42
C ALA A 7 27.53 39.66 -17.34
N LEU A 8 27.67 38.39 -16.91
CA LEU A 8 28.63 37.84 -15.93
C LEU A 8 27.95 36.50 -15.45
N ALA A 9 28.38 35.26 -15.70
CA ALA A 9 29.56 34.49 -15.30
C ALA A 9 29.71 34.20 -13.78
N ILE A 10 29.51 32.91 -13.43
CA ILE A 10 30.21 32.11 -12.39
C ILE A 10 29.74 32.19 -10.93
N ALA A 11 29.27 31.04 -10.41
CA ALA A 11 29.68 30.52 -9.10
C ALA A 11 29.66 28.98 -9.14
N ALA A 12 30.84 28.41 -9.38
CA ALA A 12 31.16 27.00 -9.13
C ALA A 12 32.01 26.90 -7.85
N CYS A 13 32.17 25.67 -7.34
CA CYS A 13 33.16 25.20 -6.37
C CYS A 13 32.78 25.29 -4.86
N LEU A 14 33.20 24.39 -3.97
CA LEU A 14 33.80 23.05 -4.00
C LEU A 14 34.03 22.67 -2.51
N THR A 15 33.60 21.47 -2.11
CA THR A 15 34.10 20.56 -1.04
C THR A 15 34.71 21.04 0.29
N LEU A 16 34.39 20.26 1.34
CA LEU A 16 35.32 19.51 2.22
C LEU A 16 35.21 19.83 3.72
N ALA A 17 34.64 18.88 4.49
CA ALA A 17 35.03 18.64 5.86
C ALA A 17 34.83 17.16 6.20
N ALA A 18 35.96 16.48 6.41
CA ALA A 18 36.04 15.13 6.93
C ALA A 18 35.79 15.12 8.44
N THR A 19 35.04 14.12 8.92
CA THR A 19 35.18 13.59 10.29
C THR A 19 35.25 12.06 10.21
N PRO A 20 36.28 11.44 10.81
CA PRO A 20 36.39 9.99 10.86
C PRO A 20 35.51 9.47 12.00
N GLY A 21 34.62 8.54 11.68
CA GLY A 21 33.72 7.92 12.65
C GLY A 21 33.22 6.57 12.17
N CYS A 22 34.12 5.75 11.62
CA CYS A 22 33.87 4.34 11.37
C CYS A 22 33.81 3.63 12.73
N GLN A 23 32.63 3.57 13.34
CA GLN A 23 32.35 2.55 14.36
C GLN A 23 31.96 1.28 13.61
N THR A 24 32.97 0.47 13.34
CA THR A 24 32.83 -0.99 13.22
C THR A 24 32.18 -1.52 14.50
N MET A 25 30.86 -1.73 14.48
CA MET A 25 30.27 -2.81 15.26
C MET A 25 30.49 -4.09 14.48
N THR A 26 31.64 -4.72 14.75
CA THR A 26 31.89 -6.13 14.48
C THR A 26 30.82 -6.94 15.21
N GLN A 27 29.93 -7.56 14.47
CA GLN A 27 29.16 -8.70 14.96
C GLN A 27 29.84 -9.95 14.39
N PRO A 28 30.45 -10.81 15.22
CA PRO A 28 31.06 -12.03 14.75
C PRO A 28 30.01 -13.12 14.55
N ASP A 29 30.35 -13.96 13.58
CA ASP A 29 29.99 -15.35 13.36
C ASP A 29 28.53 -15.75 13.11
N ALA A 30 28.41 -16.34 11.93
CA ALA A 30 27.38 -17.26 11.54
C ALA A 30 27.16 -18.33 12.61
N THR A 31 25.89 -18.56 12.93
CA THR A 31 25.42 -19.91 13.18
C THR A 31 24.21 -20.12 12.30
N GLU A 32 24.52 -20.76 11.18
CA GLU A 32 23.65 -21.59 10.37
C GLU A 32 22.68 -22.39 11.24
N SER A 33 21.39 -22.10 11.11
CA SER A 33 20.34 -23.05 11.45
C SER A 33 19.35 -23.05 10.29
N ALA A 34 19.69 -23.88 9.30
CA ALA A 34 18.77 -24.33 8.29
C ALA A 34 17.64 -25.11 8.99
N ALA A 35 16.44 -24.53 9.02
CA ALA A 35 15.20 -25.25 9.21
C ALA A 35 14.51 -25.39 7.85
N PRO A 36 13.88 -26.54 7.56
CA PRO A 36 13.66 -26.99 6.20
C PRO A 36 12.54 -26.22 5.50
N THR A 37 12.77 -25.96 4.22
CA THR A 37 11.74 -25.79 3.20
C THR A 37 10.76 -26.96 3.28
N GLU A 38 9.61 -26.76 3.90
CA GLU A 38 8.42 -27.54 3.60
C GLU A 38 7.61 -26.76 2.56
N ALA A 39 7.88 -27.10 1.30
CA ALA A 39 7.13 -26.66 0.15
C ALA A 39 5.70 -27.23 0.24
N ALA A 40 4.81 -26.50 0.91
CA ALA A 40 3.38 -26.66 0.69
C ALA A 40 3.07 -26.08 -0.69
N ALA A 41 3.02 -26.94 -1.71
CA ALA A 41 2.46 -26.58 -3.00
C ALA A 41 1.03 -26.05 -2.79
N PRO A 42 0.69 -24.83 -3.24
CA PRO A 42 -0.69 -24.39 -3.14
C PRO A 42 -1.50 -25.26 -4.11
N VAL A 43 -2.42 -26.03 -3.56
CA VAL A 43 -3.50 -26.62 -4.33
C VAL A 43 -4.26 -25.43 -4.91
N ALA A 44 -4.04 -25.16 -6.19
CA ALA A 44 -4.69 -24.09 -6.91
C ALA A 44 -6.18 -24.44 -7.10
N VAL A 45 -6.95 -24.34 -6.01
CA VAL A 45 -8.36 -24.03 -6.13
C VAL A 45 -8.36 -22.60 -6.64
N THR A 46 -8.77 -22.40 -7.89
CA THR A 46 -9.03 -21.07 -8.43
C THR A 46 -10.43 -20.70 -7.94
N PRO A 47 -10.58 -19.97 -6.82
CA PRO A 47 -11.90 -19.44 -6.48
C PRO A 47 -12.35 -18.56 -7.65
N ASP A 48 -13.61 -18.67 -8.02
CA ASP A 48 -14.19 -17.75 -8.99
C ASP A 48 -14.16 -16.34 -8.38
N ILE A 49 -13.14 -15.56 -8.79
CA ILE A 49 -12.91 -14.17 -8.40
C ILE A 49 -14.18 -13.34 -8.62
N LYS A 50 -15.07 -13.70 -9.56
CA LYS A 50 -16.29 -12.94 -9.84
C LYS A 50 -17.38 -13.07 -8.77
N SER A 51 -17.27 -14.01 -7.83
CA SER A 51 -18.32 -14.27 -6.81
C SER A 51 -17.87 -14.05 -5.36
N ASN A 52 -16.77 -13.33 -5.13
CA ASN A 52 -16.28 -13.15 -3.78
C ASN A 52 -17.27 -12.34 -2.91
N PRO A 53 -17.69 -12.85 -1.73
CA PRO A 53 -18.75 -12.25 -0.91
C PRO A 53 -18.38 -10.87 -0.33
N PHE A 54 -17.09 -10.50 -0.32
CA PHE A 54 -16.63 -9.21 0.18
C PHE A 54 -16.69 -8.09 -0.87
N PHE A 55 -16.91 -8.41 -2.15
CA PHE A 55 -16.80 -7.43 -3.25
C PHE A 55 -17.96 -6.43 -3.26
N ALA A 56 -19.08 -6.76 -2.61
CA ALA A 56 -20.21 -5.88 -2.43
C ALA A 56 -20.65 -5.82 -0.95
N PRO A 57 -21.36 -4.75 -0.53
CA PRO A 57 -22.04 -4.74 0.76
C PRO A 57 -23.01 -5.92 0.90
N SER A 58 -23.04 -6.52 2.08
CA SER A 58 -23.99 -7.60 2.37
C SER A 58 -25.44 -7.09 2.29
N THR A 59 -26.33 -7.93 1.76
CA THR A 59 -27.77 -7.65 1.70
C THR A 59 -28.52 -8.03 2.97
N LEU A 60 -27.83 -8.61 3.96
CA LEU A 60 -28.41 -8.95 5.26
C LEU A 60 -28.73 -7.68 6.08
N TYR A 61 -29.57 -7.82 7.10
CA TYR A 61 -29.93 -6.72 7.99
C TYR A 61 -28.67 -6.05 8.55
N MET A 62 -28.62 -4.72 8.49
CA MET A 62 -27.47 -3.90 8.90
C MET A 62 -26.14 -4.27 8.22
N HIS A 63 -26.19 -4.85 7.00
CA HIS A 63 -25.02 -5.32 6.28
C HIS A 63 -24.18 -6.36 7.04
N ALA A 64 -24.83 -7.16 7.90
CA ALA A 64 -24.17 -8.25 8.61
C ALA A 64 -23.41 -9.18 7.64
N PRO A 65 -22.20 -9.66 7.96
CA PRO A 65 -21.47 -10.58 7.10
C PRO A 65 -22.28 -11.85 6.79
N ALA A 66 -22.31 -12.24 5.51
CA ALA A 66 -22.96 -13.48 5.07
C ALA A 66 -22.02 -14.68 5.31
N PHE A 67 -21.86 -15.07 6.59
CA PHE A 67 -20.94 -16.11 7.02
C PHE A 67 -21.17 -17.47 6.34
N ASP A 68 -22.39 -17.76 5.92
CA ASP A 68 -22.75 -18.96 5.14
C ASP A 68 -22.07 -19.03 3.77
N LYS A 69 -21.56 -17.90 3.27
CA LYS A 69 -20.93 -17.76 1.94
C LYS A 69 -19.43 -17.50 2.01
N ILE A 70 -18.89 -17.27 3.20
CA ILE A 70 -17.47 -16.93 3.39
C ILE A 70 -16.69 -18.23 3.60
N SER A 71 -15.67 -18.45 2.78
CA SER A 71 -14.72 -19.55 2.91
C SER A 71 -13.29 -19.02 3.05
N ASN A 72 -12.35 -19.87 3.48
CA ASN A 72 -10.96 -19.48 3.65
C ASN A 72 -10.33 -18.95 2.34
N GLU A 73 -10.73 -19.53 1.21
CA GLU A 73 -10.28 -19.15 -0.14
C GLU A 73 -10.78 -17.75 -0.56
N SER A 74 -11.75 -17.18 0.17
CA SER A 74 -12.29 -15.85 -0.10
C SER A 74 -11.39 -14.72 0.41
N TYR A 75 -10.53 -14.98 1.41
CA TYR A 75 -9.79 -13.92 2.11
C TYR A 75 -8.67 -13.32 1.28
N THR A 76 -7.72 -14.13 0.81
CA THR A 76 -6.58 -13.65 0.02
C THR A 76 -7.02 -12.77 -1.17
N PRO A 77 -7.91 -13.23 -2.07
CA PRO A 77 -8.35 -12.39 -3.19
C PRO A 77 -9.12 -11.14 -2.74
N ALA A 78 -9.83 -11.16 -1.60
CA ALA A 78 -10.52 -9.99 -1.08
C ALA A 78 -9.57 -8.95 -0.47
N PHE A 79 -8.51 -9.38 0.21
CA PHE A 79 -7.47 -8.49 0.72
C PHE A 79 -6.69 -7.84 -0.42
N GLU A 80 -6.24 -8.63 -1.40
CA GLU A 80 -5.50 -8.12 -2.56
C GLU A 80 -6.32 -7.09 -3.34
N GLU A 81 -7.57 -7.42 -3.67
CA GLU A 81 -8.44 -6.50 -4.38
C GLU A 81 -8.84 -5.28 -3.53
N GLY A 82 -9.05 -5.46 -2.22
CA GLY A 82 -9.34 -4.36 -1.30
C GLY A 82 -8.19 -3.36 -1.18
N MET A 83 -6.96 -3.84 -1.06
CA MET A 83 -5.76 -2.99 -1.07
C MET A 83 -5.59 -2.29 -2.42
N ARG A 84 -5.75 -3.01 -3.53
CA ARG A 84 -5.66 -2.45 -4.88
C ARG A 84 -6.66 -1.31 -5.09
N GLN A 85 -7.90 -1.50 -4.65
CA GLN A 85 -8.93 -0.46 -4.73
C GLN A 85 -8.58 0.75 -3.86
N GLN A 86 -8.20 0.54 -2.59
CA GLN A 86 -7.90 1.66 -1.69
C GLN A 86 -6.70 2.48 -2.17
N ILE A 87 -5.65 1.84 -2.70
CA ILE A 87 -4.51 2.57 -3.29
C ILE A 87 -4.99 3.45 -4.45
N ALA A 88 -5.81 2.90 -5.36
CA ALA A 88 -6.34 3.66 -6.49
C ALA A 88 -7.24 4.83 -6.05
N GLU A 89 -8.07 4.64 -5.01
CA GLU A 89 -8.90 5.70 -4.43
C GLU A 89 -8.05 6.82 -3.81
N VAL A 90 -7.01 6.46 -3.05
CA VAL A 90 -6.08 7.42 -2.44
C VAL A 90 -5.27 8.15 -3.50
N GLU A 91 -4.78 7.46 -4.53
CA GLU A 91 -4.09 8.07 -5.66
C GLU A 91 -5.00 9.06 -6.41
N ALA A 92 -6.28 8.73 -6.57
CA ALA A 92 -7.24 9.63 -7.20
C ALA A 92 -7.45 10.91 -6.36
N ILE A 93 -7.46 10.81 -5.03
CA ILE A 93 -7.56 11.96 -4.12
C ILE A 93 -6.25 12.78 -4.15
N ALA A 94 -5.10 12.12 -4.06
CA ALA A 94 -3.80 12.78 -4.00
C ALA A 94 -3.44 13.55 -5.28
N ASN A 95 -3.97 13.12 -6.44
CA ASN A 95 -3.69 13.72 -7.75
C ASN A 95 -4.81 14.64 -8.25
N GLN A 96 -5.73 15.08 -7.39
CA GLN A 96 -6.76 16.05 -7.77
C GLN A 96 -6.13 17.39 -8.17
N ALA A 97 -6.62 17.99 -9.27
CA ALA A 97 -6.17 19.29 -9.74
C ALA A 97 -6.81 20.47 -9.00
N GLU A 98 -7.96 20.24 -8.34
CA GLU A 98 -8.66 21.23 -7.55
C GLU A 98 -7.86 21.57 -6.27
N PRO A 99 -7.95 22.81 -5.76
CA PRO A 99 -7.38 23.14 -4.46
C PRO A 99 -7.94 22.22 -3.35
N ALA A 100 -7.07 21.80 -2.44
CA ALA A 100 -7.47 20.95 -1.32
C ALA A 100 -8.53 21.65 -0.44
N SER A 101 -9.58 20.90 -0.12
CA SER A 101 -10.66 21.27 0.79
C SER A 101 -10.90 20.11 1.77
N PHE A 102 -11.65 20.37 2.84
CA PHE A 102 -12.01 19.33 3.80
C PHE A 102 -12.78 18.18 3.13
N ASP A 103 -13.71 18.50 2.23
CA ASP A 103 -14.54 17.50 1.57
C ASP A 103 -13.77 16.65 0.55
N ASN A 104 -12.95 17.29 -0.29
CA ASN A 104 -12.24 16.57 -1.36
C ASN A 104 -11.00 15.82 -0.87
N THR A 105 -10.48 16.15 0.31
CA THR A 105 -9.31 15.51 0.90
C THR A 105 -9.69 14.67 2.12
N ILE A 106 -10.16 15.27 3.21
CA ILE A 106 -10.39 14.53 4.46
C ILE A 106 -11.61 13.62 4.36
N VAL A 107 -12.76 14.15 3.97
CA VAL A 107 -13.98 13.32 3.84
C VAL A 107 -13.81 12.25 2.76
N ALA A 108 -13.12 12.57 1.66
CA ALA A 108 -12.80 11.60 0.63
C ALA A 108 -11.90 10.48 1.17
N MET A 109 -10.83 10.81 1.91
CA MET A 109 -9.92 9.84 2.51
C MET A 109 -10.64 8.89 3.49
N GLU A 110 -11.52 9.43 4.34
CA GLU A 110 -12.33 8.65 5.29
C GLU A 110 -13.31 7.69 4.60
N ARG A 111 -13.67 7.95 3.35
CA ARG A 111 -14.57 7.08 2.58
C ARG A 111 -13.84 5.93 1.86
N THR A 112 -12.52 6.02 1.70
CA THR A 112 -11.73 4.99 0.99
C THR A 112 -11.72 3.65 1.71
N GLY A 113 -11.34 2.59 1.00
CA GLY A 113 -11.05 1.28 1.60
C GLY A 113 -12.28 0.51 2.07
N GLN A 114 -13.49 0.84 1.59
CA GLN A 114 -14.73 0.14 2.00
C GLN A 114 -14.64 -1.37 1.80
N MET A 115 -14.06 -1.82 0.69
CA MET A 115 -13.90 -3.25 0.43
C MET A 115 -12.89 -3.92 1.35
N LEU A 116 -11.73 -3.28 1.55
CA LEU A 116 -10.70 -3.76 2.47
C LEU A 116 -11.23 -3.82 3.91
N SER A 117 -12.02 -2.83 4.31
CA SER A 117 -12.69 -2.78 5.61
C SER A 117 -13.63 -3.98 5.81
N ARG A 118 -14.48 -4.31 4.82
CA ARG A 118 -15.39 -5.47 4.92
C ARG A 118 -14.67 -6.78 5.19
N VAL A 119 -13.60 -7.09 4.44
CA VAL A 119 -12.84 -8.34 4.65
C VAL A 119 -12.07 -8.31 5.98
N SER A 120 -11.48 -7.17 6.33
CA SER A 120 -10.70 -7.01 7.58
C SER A 120 -11.57 -7.16 8.82
N THR A 121 -12.77 -6.55 8.82
CA THR A 121 -13.72 -6.68 9.94
C THR A 121 -14.10 -8.13 10.19
N VAL A 122 -14.29 -8.95 9.15
CA VAL A 122 -14.62 -10.36 9.38
C VAL A 122 -13.39 -11.15 9.82
N PHE A 123 -12.27 -11.00 9.11
CA PHE A 123 -11.07 -11.81 9.34
C PHE A 123 -10.49 -11.66 10.76
N PHE A 124 -10.41 -10.43 11.28
CA PHE A 124 -9.81 -10.17 12.60
C PHE A 124 -10.77 -10.36 13.79
N ASN A 125 -12.00 -10.82 13.56
CA ASN A 125 -12.96 -11.18 14.61
C ASN A 125 -13.17 -12.70 14.75
N LEU A 126 -12.39 -13.51 14.03
CA LEU A 126 -12.35 -14.98 14.15
C LEU A 126 -11.26 -15.42 15.12
#